data_AF-A0A7Y4RQD3-F1
#
_entry.id   AF-A0A7Y4RQD3-F1
#
_cell.length_a   1.000
_cell.length_b   1.000
_cell.length_c   1.000
_cell.angle_alpha   90.00
_cell.angle_beta   90.00
_cell.angle_gamma   90.00
#
_symmetry.space_group_name_H-M   'P 1'
#
loop_
_entity.id
_entity.type
_entity.pdbx_description
1 polymer ?
#
loop_
_entity_poly.entity_id
_entity_poly.type
_entity_poly.pdbx_seq_one_letter_code
_entity_poly.pdbx_strand_id
1 'polypeptide(L)' 'PDPLYRRLKQQAEAHRRSLNGEIIVCLERALSGARIDPTAWLSEVRAFREGLRIKPLSPRQMRAARQSGRA' A
#
# COMPACT_ATOMS: atom_id res chain seq x y z
N PRO A 1 -1.59 16.38 22.43
CA PRO A 1 -0.56 17.01 21.55
C PRO A 1 0.71 16.15 21.43
N ASP A 2 1.35 15.82 22.55
CA ASP A 2 2.62 15.07 22.55
C ASP A 2 2.55 13.61 22.07
N PRO A 3 1.50 12.82 22.39
CA PRO A 3 1.42 11.44 21.91
C PRO A 3 1.27 11.37 20.39
N LEU A 4 0.56 12.33 19.80
CA LEU A 4 0.35 12.41 18.35
C LEU A 4 1.65 12.77 17.63
N TYR A 5 2.38 13.76 18.13
CA TYR A 5 3.67 14.15 17.58
C TYR A 5 4.69 13.00 17.63
N ARG A 6 4.76 12.28 18.77
CA ARG A 6 5.63 11.10 18.90
C ARG A 6 5.27 10.01 17.88
N ARG A 7 3.97 9.75 17.70
CA ARG A 7 3.48 8.76 16.73
C ARG A 7 3.83 9.15 15.29
N LEU A 8 3.63 10.42 14.91
CA LEU A 8 4.01 10.93 13.60
C LEU A 8 5.52 10.81 13.34
N LYS A 9 6.35 11.08 14.35
CA LYS A 9 7.81 10.94 14.23
C LYS A 9 8.21 9.47 14.00
N GLN A 10 7.62 8.54 14.73
CA GLN A 10 7.85 7.10 14.54
C GLN A 10 7.42 6.62 13.14
N GLN A 11 6.26 7.11 12.64
CA GLN A 11 5.80 6.75 11.30
C GLN A 11 6.70 7.33 10.20
N ALA A 12 7.12 8.59 10.34
CA ALA A 12 8.04 9.21 9.40
C ALA A 12 9.36 8.42 9.28
N GLU A 13 9.92 7.99 10.41
CA GLU A 13 11.12 7.15 10.45
C GLU A 13 10.90 5.78 9.79
N ALA A 14 9.81 5.10 10.14
CA ALA A 14 9.45 3.81 9.53
C ALA A 14 9.24 3.89 8.01
N HIS A 15 8.65 4.99 7.53
CA HIS A 15 8.44 5.24 6.10
C HIS A 15 9.68 5.83 5.39
N ARG A 16 10.77 6.10 6.12
CA ARG A 16 11.99 6.77 5.63
C ARG A 16 11.70 8.11 4.95
N ARG A 17 10.86 8.92 5.60
CA ARG A 17 10.43 10.26 5.15
C ARG A 17 10.71 11.29 6.23
N SER A 18 10.82 12.56 5.82
CA SER A 18 10.82 13.66 6.79
C SER A 18 9.46 13.76 7.48
N LEU A 19 9.42 14.34 8.69
CA LEU A 19 8.19 14.56 9.43
C LEU A 19 7.16 15.36 8.62
N ASN A 20 7.62 16.39 7.90
CA ASN A 20 6.77 17.18 7.00
C ASN A 20 6.22 16.34 5.85
N GLY A 21 7.04 15.46 5.27
CA GLY A 21 6.60 14.52 4.24
C GLY A 21 5.52 13.55 4.74
N GLU A 22 5.64 13.08 5.99
CA GLU A 22 4.62 12.22 6.60
C GLU A 22 3.30 12.97 6.85
N ILE A 23 3.38 14.22 7.32
CA ILE A 23 2.20 15.06 7.55
C ILE A 23 1.45 15.32 6.23
N ILE A 24 2.17 15.68 5.16
CA ILE A 24 1.57 15.89 3.84
C ILE A 24 0.84 14.63 3.37
N VAL A 25 1.45 13.45 3.49
CA VAL A 25 0.84 12.17 3.06
C VAL A 25 -0.38 11.81 3.91
N CYS A 26 -0.35 12.07 5.23
CA CYS A 26 -1.51 11.90 6.09
C CYS A 26 -2.66 12.83 5.68
N LEU A 27 -2.33 14.09 5.37
CA LEU A 27 -3.30 15.08 4.91
C LEU A 27 -3.86 14.71 3.53
N GLU A 28 -3.02 14.31 2.59
CA GLU A 28 -3.43 13.78 1.29
C GLU A 28 -4.40 12.62 1.50
N ARG A 29 -4.07 11.59 2.28
CA ARG A 29 -4.99 10.46 2.52
C ARG A 29 -6.32 10.87 3.16
N ALA A 30 -6.30 11.81 4.10
CA ALA A 30 -7.51 12.26 4.79
C ALA A 30 -8.38 13.18 3.93
N LEU A 31 -7.75 14.00 3.08
CA LEU A 31 -8.40 15.03 2.25
C LEU A 31 -8.67 14.55 0.82
N SER A 32 -7.98 13.51 0.36
CA SER A 32 -8.27 12.76 -0.86
C SER A 32 -9.52 11.91 -0.67
N GLY A 33 -10.59 12.49 -0.10
CA GLY A 33 -11.97 12.01 -0.17
C GLY A 33 -12.51 11.92 -1.60
N ALA A 34 -11.67 11.53 -2.56
CA ALA A 34 -12.12 10.97 -3.80
C ALA A 34 -12.79 9.64 -3.44
N ARG A 35 -14.12 9.63 -3.53
CA ARG A 35 -14.84 8.39 -3.82
C ARG A 35 -14.13 7.76 -5.00
N ILE A 36 -13.28 6.78 -4.73
CA ILE A 36 -12.73 5.94 -5.77
C ILE A 36 -13.95 5.32 -6.42
N ASP A 37 -14.23 5.66 -7.68
CA ASP A 37 -15.21 4.92 -8.44
C ASP A 37 -14.70 3.47 -8.51
N PRO A 38 -15.37 2.52 -7.85
CA PRO A 38 -14.89 1.14 -7.80
C PRO A 38 -14.72 0.56 -9.19
N THR A 39 -15.52 1.01 -10.16
CA THR A 39 -15.47 0.55 -11.55
C THR A 39 -14.22 1.07 -12.24
N ALA A 40 -13.95 2.38 -12.14
CA ALA A 40 -12.74 2.99 -12.71
C ALA A 40 -11.46 2.38 -12.12
N TRP A 41 -11.44 2.20 -10.80
CA TRP A 41 -10.30 1.58 -10.11
C TRP A 41 -10.09 0.12 -10.49
N LEU A 42 -11.16 -0.68 -10.54
CA LEU A 42 -11.07 -2.06 -11.00
C LEU A 42 -10.60 -2.15 -12.46
N SER A 43 -11.02 -1.21 -13.31
CA SER A 43 -10.57 -1.12 -14.69
C SER A 43 -9.07 -0.84 -14.78
N GLU A 44 -8.58 0.14 -14.03
CA GLU A 44 -7.15 0.49 -13.95
C GLU A 44 -6.30 -0.69 -13.46
N VAL A 45 -6.73 -1.33 -12.37
CA VAL A 45 -6.04 -2.51 -11.82
C VAL A 45 -6.02 -3.67 -12.81
N ARG A 46 -7.09 -3.90 -13.58
CA ARG A 46 -7.13 -4.95 -14.61
C ARG A 46 -6.17 -4.63 -15.75
N ALA A 47 -6.20 -3.40 -16.28
CA ALA A 47 -5.30 -2.97 -17.34
C ALA A 47 -3.82 -3.09 -16.92
N PHE A 48 -3.50 -2.67 -15.70
CA PHE A 48 -2.17 -2.83 -15.12
C PHE A 48 -1.75 -4.31 -15.05
N ARG A 49 -2.65 -5.18 -14.57
CA ARG A 49 -2.40 -6.64 -14.48
C ARG A 49 -2.19 -7.28 -15.85
N GLU A 50 -2.93 -6.87 -16.87
CA GLU A 50 -2.76 -7.35 -18.24
C GLU A 50 -1.40 -6.91 -18.81
N GLY A 51 -0.98 -5.66 -18.53
CA GLY A 51 0.31 -5.13 -18.95
C GLY A 51 1.52 -5.86 -18.37
N LEU A 52 1.41 -6.41 -17.15
CA LEU A 52 2.48 -7.17 -16.51
C LEU A 52 2.77 -8.52 -17.18
N ARG A 53 1.85 -9.06 -18.00
CA ARG A 53 1.98 -10.37 -18.68
C ARG A 53 2.42 -11.52 -17.75
N ILE A 54 2.13 -11.41 -16.45
CA ILE A 54 2.51 -12.40 -15.45
C ILE A 54 1.45 -13.49 -15.35
N LYS A 55 1.89 -14.75 -15.26
CA LYS A 55 0.98 -15.87 -15.02
C LYS A 55 0.35 -15.73 -13.62
N PRO A 56 -0.97 -15.90 -13.47
CA PRO A 56 -1.60 -15.89 -12.15
C PRO A 56 -0.96 -16.94 -11.22
N LEU A 57 -0.67 -16.53 -9.99
CA LEU A 57 -0.21 -17.45 -8.96
C LEU A 57 -1.37 -18.37 -8.55
N SER A 58 -1.17 -19.68 -8.72
CA SER A 58 -2.13 -20.66 -8.23
C SER A 58 -2.08 -20.77 -6.70
N PRO A 59 -3.19 -21.15 -6.05
CA PRO A 59 -3.19 -21.43 -4.61
C PRO A 59 -2.13 -22.47 -4.20
N ARG A 60 -1.82 -23.44 -5.07
CA ARG A 60 -0.75 -24.43 -4.84
C ARG A 60 0.63 -23.77 -4.79
N GLN A 61 0.93 -22.89 -5.75
CA GLN A 61 2.20 -22.15 -5.77
C GLN A 61 2.36 -21.25 -4.54
N MET A 62 1.29 -20.58 -4.12
CA MET A 62 1.30 -19.77 -2.89
C MET A 62 1.58 -20.61 -1.64
N ARG A 63 0.95 -21.79 -1.53
CA ARG A 63 1.19 -22.72 -0.41
C ARG A 63 2.63 -23.23 -0.38
N ALA A 64 3.15 -23.63 -1.53
CA ALA A 64 4.54 -24.10 -1.66
C ALA A 64 5.54 -23.01 -1.25
N ALA A 65 5.38 -21.78 -1.75
CA ALA A 65 6.25 -20.65 -1.40
C ALA A 65 6.20 -20.29 0.10
N ARG A 66 5.02 -20.38 0.74
CA ARG A 66 4.88 -20.16 2.19
C ARG A 66 5.58 -21.24 3.02
N GLN A 67 5.63 -22.48 2.53
CA GLN A 67 6.27 -23.60 3.22
C GLN A 67 7.79 -23.57 3.04
N SER A 68 8.28 -23.24 1.84
CA SER A 68 9.72 -23.15 1.57
C SER A 68 10.43 -22.04 2.35
N GLY A 69 9.74 -20.97 2.75
CA GLY A 69 10.30 -19.91 3.60
C GLY A 69 10.24 -20.18 5.11
N ARG A 70 9.75 -21.34 5.54
CA ARG A 70 9.70 -21.77 6.95
C ARG A 70 10.63 -22.93 7.28
N ALA A 71 11.28 -23.52 6.27
CA ALA A 71 12.40 -24.43 6.44
C ALA A 71 13.70 -23.62 6.54
#